data_AF-A0A7W1VT25-F1
#
_entry.id   AF-A0A7W1VT25-F1
#
_cell.length_a   1.000
_cell.length_b   1.000
_cell.length_c   1.000
_cell.angle_alpha   90.00
_cell.angle_beta   90.00
_cell.angle_gamma   90.00
#
_symmetry.space_group_name_H-M   'P 1'
#
loop_
_entity.id
_entity.type
_entity.pdbx_description
1 polymer ?
#
loop_
_entity_poly.entity_id
_entity_poly.type
_entity_poly.pdbx_seq_one_letter_code
_entity_poly.pdbx_strand_id
1 'polypeptide(L)'
;MVKQQLTPDQEFDQLVVIVAKLAFSQQKKVTELLREVHYMYHDPAFARYRPYLKLFRGWLVIPYSFWMRDMIGAGRYLVARIRAGEVLSARFILFMRFMREFPPEIAQKIVAMHEHDVQKGKYDSWTRSSKRFDAYEKQILNDPHLREEWEKIKSQFNVDLYRNPVGILRRYVYSERNFKGDDWYFTFDDDESAFYEIFTNFCERFDLWGMEGETPLLLKLTVNILPVGFMIVIPTYMSLDGGRDIRWKKITEVMSALGAARMGARRLAAKEDREDEALRIKAANKQALADGKKGKDRIEYIIRVVGLPANTEDRTIRLRLNLADEILAERQEEEGFDHPSFHTPYHLDKYPAQPATAKTKSTSPAITHPANTSTLAYVKAAAAELSAEEKAELRKWLGN
;
A
#
# COMPACT_ATOMS: atom_id res chain seq x y z
N MET A 1 -5.78 -36.77 -17.36
CA MET A 1 -7.09 -36.11 -17.52
C MET A 1 -6.94 -34.95 -18.49
N VAL A 2 -7.54 -35.04 -19.68
CA VAL A 2 -7.57 -33.93 -20.64
C VAL A 2 -8.50 -32.85 -20.05
N LYS A 3 -7.95 -31.68 -19.68
CA LYS A 3 -8.80 -30.54 -19.29
C LYS A 3 -9.61 -30.15 -20.52
N GLN A 4 -10.92 -30.32 -20.45
CA GLN A 4 -11.85 -29.90 -21.51
C GLN A 4 -11.65 -28.40 -21.75
N GLN A 5 -11.37 -28.01 -22.99
CA GLN A 5 -11.23 -26.59 -23.35
C GLN A 5 -12.62 -25.94 -23.29
N LEU A 6 -12.73 -24.86 -22.52
CA LEU A 6 -13.95 -24.07 -22.41
C LEU A 6 -14.16 -23.29 -23.71
N THR A 7 -15.42 -23.11 -24.09
CA THR A 7 -15.78 -22.14 -25.15
C THR A 7 -15.53 -20.71 -24.65
N PRO A 8 -15.38 -19.72 -25.54
CA PRO A 8 -15.27 -18.31 -25.13
C PRO A 8 -16.42 -17.89 -24.20
N ASP A 9 -17.67 -18.25 -24.51
CA ASP A 9 -18.82 -17.91 -23.66
C ASP A 9 -18.70 -18.52 -22.25
N GLN A 10 -18.31 -19.80 -22.16
CA GLN A 10 -18.10 -20.46 -20.86
C GLN A 10 -16.96 -19.80 -20.07
N GLU A 11 -15.90 -19.37 -20.75
CA GLU A 11 -14.79 -18.66 -20.12
C GLU A 11 -15.23 -17.26 -19.66
N PHE A 12 -16.03 -16.54 -20.44
CA PHE A 12 -16.60 -15.26 -20.05
C PHE A 12 -17.50 -15.38 -18.82
N ASP A 13 -18.37 -16.38 -18.77
CA ASP A 13 -19.24 -16.64 -17.62
C ASP A 13 -18.43 -16.85 -16.33
N GLN A 14 -17.30 -17.57 -16.40
CA GLN A 14 -16.40 -17.73 -15.27
C GLN A 14 -15.78 -16.40 -14.82
N LEU A 15 -15.40 -15.53 -15.77
CA LEU A 15 -14.91 -14.20 -15.44
C LEU A 15 -15.98 -13.34 -14.77
N VAL A 16 -17.23 -13.39 -15.25
CA VAL A 16 -18.34 -12.66 -14.64
C VAL A 16 -18.54 -13.11 -13.19
N VAL A 17 -18.46 -14.42 -12.92
CA VAL A 17 -18.53 -14.97 -11.55
C VAL A 17 -17.36 -14.48 -10.68
N ILE A 18 -16.16 -14.33 -11.24
CA ILE A 18 -15.01 -13.79 -10.51
C ILE A 18 -15.26 -12.32 -10.15
N VAL A 19 -15.63 -11.49 -11.12
CA VAL A 19 -15.82 -10.05 -10.87
C VAL A 19 -17.02 -9.77 -9.97
N ALA A 20 -18.07 -10.60 -10.03
CA ALA A 20 -19.22 -10.51 -9.12
C ALA A 20 -18.83 -10.67 -7.64
N LYS A 21 -17.69 -11.31 -7.35
CA LYS A 21 -17.15 -11.47 -6.00
C LYS A 21 -16.28 -10.29 -5.56
N LEU A 22 -16.02 -9.30 -6.41
CA LEU A 22 -15.21 -8.12 -6.09
C LEU A 22 -16.09 -7.00 -5.50
N ALA A 23 -15.46 -6.09 -4.76
CA ALA A 23 -16.14 -5.00 -4.04
C ALA A 23 -16.36 -3.75 -4.92
N PHE A 24 -16.90 -2.69 -4.32
CA PHE A 24 -17.11 -1.36 -4.90
C PHE A 24 -17.91 -1.31 -6.21
N SER A 25 -18.84 -2.26 -6.36
CA SER A 25 -19.61 -2.46 -7.60
C SER A 25 -18.71 -2.64 -8.83
N GLN A 26 -17.53 -3.23 -8.67
CA GLN A 26 -16.56 -3.40 -9.75
C GLN A 26 -17.16 -4.15 -10.93
N GLN A 27 -17.99 -5.16 -10.69
CA GLN A 27 -18.77 -5.84 -11.73
C GLN A 27 -19.51 -4.86 -12.63
N LYS A 28 -20.34 -3.98 -12.07
CA LYS A 28 -21.09 -2.98 -12.83
C LYS A 28 -20.17 -2.07 -13.66
N LYS A 29 -18.98 -1.76 -13.15
CA LYS A 29 -18.02 -0.86 -13.80
C LYS A 29 -17.23 -1.52 -14.94
N VAL A 30 -16.93 -2.81 -14.84
CA VAL A 30 -15.99 -3.48 -15.76
C VAL A 30 -16.64 -4.49 -16.70
N THR A 31 -17.85 -5.00 -16.43
CA THR A 31 -18.43 -6.12 -17.19
C THR A 31 -18.52 -5.84 -18.70
N GLU A 32 -18.91 -4.64 -19.10
CA GLU A 32 -19.00 -4.28 -20.52
C GLU A 32 -17.62 -4.29 -21.18
N LEU A 33 -16.64 -3.57 -20.60
CA LEU A 33 -15.28 -3.53 -21.13
C LEU A 33 -14.63 -4.92 -21.13
N LEU A 34 -14.82 -5.70 -20.06
CA LEU A 34 -14.31 -7.06 -19.95
C LEU A 34 -14.89 -7.97 -21.04
N ARG A 35 -16.17 -7.81 -21.38
CA ARG A 35 -16.82 -8.52 -22.49
C ARG A 35 -16.12 -8.21 -23.80
N GLU A 36 -15.94 -6.93 -24.10
CA GLU A 36 -15.30 -6.49 -25.35
C GLU A 36 -13.87 -7.03 -25.47
N VAL A 37 -13.06 -6.84 -24.42
CA VAL A 37 -11.67 -7.32 -24.38
C VAL A 37 -11.62 -8.84 -24.52
N HIS A 38 -12.52 -9.56 -23.85
CA HIS A 38 -12.56 -11.02 -23.89
C HIS A 38 -12.91 -11.55 -25.29
N TYR A 39 -13.97 -11.06 -25.93
CA TYR A 39 -14.31 -11.54 -27.28
C TYR A 39 -13.27 -11.13 -28.32
N MET A 40 -12.69 -9.93 -28.21
CA MET A 40 -11.56 -9.53 -29.07
C MET A 40 -10.33 -10.43 -28.90
N TYR A 41 -10.08 -10.94 -27.69
CA TYR A 41 -8.96 -11.85 -27.43
C TYR A 41 -9.12 -13.19 -28.18
N HIS A 42 -10.35 -13.69 -28.29
CA HIS A 42 -10.64 -14.94 -28.99
C HIS A 42 -10.81 -14.80 -30.51
N ASP A 43 -11.15 -13.61 -30.99
CA ASP A 43 -11.33 -13.35 -32.42
C ASP A 43 -9.97 -13.41 -33.18
N PRO A 44 -9.84 -14.26 -34.23
CA PRO A 44 -8.65 -14.31 -35.08
C PRO A 44 -8.28 -12.98 -35.73
N ALA A 45 -9.24 -12.09 -36.01
CA ALA A 45 -9.00 -10.79 -36.63
C ALA A 45 -8.09 -9.90 -35.77
N PHE A 46 -8.08 -10.10 -34.45
CA PHE A 46 -7.27 -9.31 -33.52
C PHE A 46 -6.06 -10.07 -32.97
N ALA A 47 -5.62 -11.14 -33.66
CA ALA A 47 -4.50 -11.97 -33.23
C ALA A 47 -3.23 -11.17 -32.85
N ARG A 48 -2.92 -10.09 -33.59
CA ARG A 48 -1.77 -9.20 -33.32
C ARG A 48 -1.82 -8.48 -31.97
N TYR A 49 -3.01 -8.31 -31.38
CA TYR A 49 -3.21 -7.61 -30.12
C TYR A 49 -3.41 -8.54 -28.92
N ARG A 50 -3.40 -9.86 -29.12
CA ARG A 50 -3.65 -10.86 -28.08
C ARG A 50 -2.83 -10.67 -26.79
N PRO A 51 -1.52 -10.35 -26.83
CA PRO A 51 -0.76 -10.11 -25.59
C PRO A 51 -1.35 -8.98 -24.74
N TYR A 52 -1.78 -7.89 -25.38
CA TYR A 52 -2.36 -6.72 -24.71
C TYR A 52 -3.78 -6.98 -24.22
N LEU A 53 -4.60 -7.63 -25.04
CA LEU A 53 -5.95 -8.04 -24.67
C LEU A 53 -5.93 -9.01 -23.48
N LYS A 54 -5.00 -9.97 -23.47
CA LYS A 54 -4.79 -10.89 -22.34
C LYS A 54 -4.38 -10.13 -21.06
N LEU A 55 -3.49 -9.14 -21.19
CA LEU A 55 -3.05 -8.31 -20.07
C LEU A 55 -4.23 -7.57 -19.43
N PHE A 56 -5.01 -6.83 -20.22
CA PHE A 56 -6.18 -6.09 -19.71
C PHE A 56 -7.28 -7.01 -19.19
N ARG A 57 -7.53 -8.12 -19.88
CA ARG A 57 -8.47 -9.15 -19.40
C ARG A 57 -8.12 -9.63 -18.00
N GLY A 58 -6.84 -9.86 -17.72
CA GLY A 58 -6.37 -10.25 -16.38
C GLY A 58 -6.51 -9.12 -15.35
N TRP A 59 -6.13 -7.89 -15.70
CA TRP A 59 -6.23 -6.75 -14.77
C TRP A 59 -7.66 -6.38 -14.38
N LEU A 60 -8.61 -6.52 -15.30
CA LEU A 60 -10.03 -6.19 -15.06
C LEU A 60 -10.72 -7.12 -14.05
N VAL A 61 -10.15 -8.29 -13.77
CA VAL A 61 -10.70 -9.26 -12.81
C VAL A 61 -9.97 -9.31 -11.47
N ILE A 62 -9.04 -8.38 -11.24
CA ILE A 62 -8.27 -8.26 -10.01
C ILE A 62 -8.90 -7.19 -9.10
N PRO A 63 -8.83 -7.34 -7.76
CA PRO A 63 -9.28 -6.32 -6.81
C PRO A 63 -8.75 -4.92 -7.11
N TYR A 64 -9.58 -3.91 -6.87
CA TYR A 64 -9.33 -2.52 -7.25
C TYR A 64 -8.08 -1.92 -6.57
N SER A 65 -7.77 -2.35 -5.34
CA SER A 65 -6.62 -1.91 -4.56
C SER A 65 -5.27 -2.28 -5.19
N PHE A 66 -5.26 -3.19 -6.17
CA PHE A 66 -4.07 -3.51 -6.96
C PHE A 66 -3.91 -2.68 -8.23
N TRP A 67 -4.93 -1.91 -8.61
CA TRP A 67 -4.87 -1.12 -9.82
C TRP A 67 -3.92 0.06 -9.60
N MET A 68 -2.81 0.06 -10.32
CA MET A 68 -1.81 1.15 -10.27
C MET A 68 -2.32 2.47 -10.83
N ARG A 69 -3.27 2.37 -11.76
CA ARG A 69 -3.79 3.45 -12.63
C ARG A 69 -5.23 3.12 -13.01
N ASP A 70 -5.88 4.02 -13.73
CA ASP A 70 -7.19 3.77 -14.31
C ASP A 70 -7.14 2.66 -15.38
N MET A 71 -7.36 1.41 -14.95
CA MET A 71 -7.37 0.24 -15.83
C MET A 71 -8.59 0.23 -16.74
N ILE A 72 -9.69 0.88 -16.36
CA ILE A 72 -10.89 0.98 -17.21
C ILE A 72 -10.61 1.95 -18.35
N GLY A 73 -10.11 3.15 -18.05
CA GLY A 73 -9.75 4.14 -19.06
C GLY A 73 -8.69 3.61 -20.02
N ALA A 74 -7.62 2.98 -19.51
CA ALA A 74 -6.59 2.39 -20.35
C ALA A 74 -7.12 1.22 -21.20
N GLY A 75 -8.02 0.39 -20.67
CA GLY A 75 -8.65 -0.69 -21.43
C GLY A 75 -9.61 -0.17 -22.51
N ARG A 76 -10.41 0.87 -22.21
CA ARG A 76 -11.26 1.55 -23.20
C ARG A 76 -10.44 2.18 -24.31
N TYR A 77 -9.32 2.81 -23.97
CA TYR A 77 -8.38 3.35 -24.96
C TYR A 77 -7.85 2.25 -25.88
N LEU A 78 -7.42 1.11 -25.33
CA LEU A 78 -6.96 -0.04 -26.12
C LEU A 78 -8.05 -0.51 -27.10
N VAL A 79 -9.26 -0.76 -26.61
CA VAL A 79 -10.37 -1.27 -27.44
C VAL A 79 -10.74 -0.28 -28.53
N ALA A 80 -10.83 1.02 -28.23
CA ALA A 80 -11.14 2.05 -29.21
C ALA A 80 -10.13 2.06 -30.37
N ARG A 81 -8.83 1.95 -30.06
CA ARG A 81 -7.77 1.91 -31.08
C ARG A 81 -7.84 0.66 -31.95
N ILE A 82 -8.12 -0.50 -31.35
CA ILE A 82 -8.29 -1.75 -32.10
C ILE A 82 -9.50 -1.66 -33.05
N ARG A 83 -10.63 -1.14 -32.58
CA ARG A 83 -11.85 -0.96 -33.41
C ARG A 83 -11.62 -0.02 -34.58
N ALA A 84 -10.85 1.05 -34.38
CA ALA A 84 -10.47 1.97 -35.43
C ALA A 84 -9.46 1.37 -36.44
N GLY A 85 -9.01 0.13 -36.25
CA GLY A 85 -7.99 -0.51 -37.09
C GLY A 85 -6.58 0.05 -36.88
N GLU A 86 -6.40 0.87 -35.85
CA GLU A 86 -5.17 1.64 -35.63
C GLU A 86 -4.07 0.81 -34.97
N VAL A 87 -2.82 1.16 -35.30
CA VAL A 87 -1.65 0.60 -34.62
C VAL A 87 -1.51 1.26 -33.25
N LEU A 88 -1.24 0.47 -32.22
CA LEU A 88 -0.99 1.00 -30.88
C LEU A 88 0.28 1.85 -30.89
N SER A 89 0.17 3.08 -30.39
CA SER A 89 1.32 3.98 -30.29
C SER A 89 2.44 3.38 -29.43
N ALA A 90 3.69 3.68 -29.76
CA ALA A 90 4.86 3.26 -28.97
C ALA A 90 4.76 3.69 -27.50
N ARG A 91 4.16 4.86 -27.21
CA ARG A 91 3.93 5.36 -25.84
C ARG A 91 2.97 4.47 -25.05
N PHE A 92 1.89 4.00 -25.68
CA PHE A 92 0.93 3.11 -25.02
C PHE A 92 1.51 1.70 -24.82
N ILE A 93 2.30 1.20 -25.77
CA ILE A 93 3.06 -0.06 -25.61
C ILE A 93 4.04 0.07 -24.44
N LEU A 94 4.74 1.20 -24.33
CA LEU A 94 5.64 1.46 -23.22
C LEU A 94 4.90 1.53 -21.88
N PHE A 95 3.73 2.18 -21.82
CA PHE A 95 2.86 2.17 -20.64
C PHE A 95 2.52 0.73 -20.20
N MET A 96 2.09 -0.13 -21.13
CA MET A 96 1.77 -1.53 -20.83
C MET A 96 3.00 -2.33 -20.36
N ARG A 97 4.19 -2.05 -20.91
CA ARG A 97 5.44 -2.69 -20.49
C ARG A 97 5.81 -2.40 -19.02
N PHE A 98 5.42 -1.23 -18.49
CA PHE A 98 5.66 -0.86 -17.10
C PHE A 98 4.55 -1.29 -16.14
N MET A 99 3.51 -1.95 -16.64
CA MET A 99 2.53 -2.59 -15.75
C MET A 99 3.20 -3.72 -14.99
N ARG A 100 2.87 -3.83 -13.70
CA ARG A 100 3.42 -4.89 -12.84
C ARG A 100 2.91 -6.25 -13.27
N GLU A 101 3.58 -7.29 -12.78
CA GLU A 101 3.03 -8.64 -12.81
C GLU A 101 1.74 -8.72 -11.99
N PHE A 102 0.91 -9.69 -12.31
CA PHE A 102 -0.31 -9.93 -11.56
C PHE A 102 0.02 -10.34 -10.11
N PRO A 103 -0.70 -9.80 -9.11
CA PRO A 103 -0.54 -10.24 -7.74
C PRO A 103 -0.89 -11.74 -7.63
N PRO A 104 -0.24 -12.51 -6.72
CA PRO A 104 -0.57 -13.91 -6.50
C PRO A 104 -2.06 -14.11 -6.11
N GLU A 105 -2.67 -15.23 -6.51
CA GLU A 105 -4.10 -15.49 -6.24
C GLU A 105 -4.47 -15.39 -4.75
N ILE A 106 -3.56 -15.80 -3.85
CA ILE A 106 -3.78 -15.71 -2.41
C ILE A 106 -3.88 -14.25 -1.95
N ALA A 107 -3.07 -13.36 -2.52
CA ALA A 107 -3.15 -11.93 -2.25
C ALA A 107 -4.45 -11.33 -2.79
N GLN A 108 -4.85 -11.73 -4.01
CA GLN A 108 -6.12 -11.30 -4.60
C GLN A 108 -7.31 -11.65 -3.69
N LYS A 109 -7.35 -12.87 -3.15
CA LYS A 109 -8.41 -13.31 -2.23
C LYS A 109 -8.44 -12.49 -0.95
N ILE A 110 -7.28 -12.30 -0.31
CA ILE A 110 -7.16 -11.53 0.94
C ILE A 110 -7.60 -10.07 0.72
N VAL A 111 -7.16 -9.44 -0.37
CA VAL A 111 -7.51 -8.05 -0.68
C VAL A 111 -8.97 -7.91 -1.07
N ALA A 112 -9.53 -8.82 -1.88
CA ALA A 112 -10.95 -8.81 -2.19
C ALA A 112 -11.82 -8.84 -0.92
N MET A 113 -11.48 -9.70 0.04
CA MET A 113 -12.17 -9.75 1.34
C MET A 113 -12.04 -8.43 2.10
N HIS A 114 -10.85 -7.84 2.12
CA HIS A 114 -10.63 -6.55 2.75
C HIS A 114 -11.43 -5.42 2.10
N GLU A 115 -11.50 -5.36 0.76
CA GLU A 115 -12.29 -4.35 0.05
C GLU A 115 -13.78 -4.47 0.37
N HIS A 116 -14.31 -5.68 0.56
CA HIS A 116 -15.69 -5.87 1.02
C HIS A 116 -15.92 -5.34 2.43
N ASP A 117 -14.96 -5.55 3.33
CA ASP A 117 -15.02 -4.98 4.68
C ASP A 117 -15.02 -3.44 4.60
N VAL A 118 -14.13 -2.85 3.80
CA VAL A 118 -14.05 -1.40 3.56
C VAL A 118 -15.33 -0.85 2.94
N GLN A 119 -15.89 -1.52 1.94
CA GLN A 119 -17.16 -1.11 1.31
C GLN A 119 -18.30 -1.04 2.31
N LYS A 120 -18.29 -1.91 3.34
CA LYS A 120 -19.27 -1.95 4.43
C LYS A 120 -18.90 -1.06 5.62
N GLY A 121 -17.84 -0.24 5.52
CA GLY A 121 -17.36 0.61 6.62
C GLY A 121 -16.68 -0.15 7.77
N LYS A 122 -16.34 -1.43 7.58
CA LYS A 122 -15.75 -2.30 8.62
C LYS A 122 -14.23 -2.19 8.66
N TYR A 123 -13.71 -1.09 9.22
CA TYR A 123 -12.27 -0.86 9.35
C TYR A 123 -11.65 -1.56 10.58
N ASP A 124 -12.47 -2.00 11.54
CA ASP A 124 -12.05 -2.57 12.82
C ASP A 124 -11.33 -3.92 12.71
N SER A 125 -11.31 -4.52 11.52
CA SER A 125 -10.65 -5.82 11.31
C SER A 125 -9.13 -5.78 11.51
N TRP A 126 -8.55 -4.57 11.56
CA TRP A 126 -7.13 -4.30 11.80
C TRP A 126 -6.83 -3.85 13.23
N THR A 127 -7.85 -3.53 14.03
CA THR A 127 -7.69 -3.03 15.39
C THR A 127 -7.95 -4.13 16.41
N ARG A 128 -7.29 -4.06 17.56
CA ARG A 128 -7.48 -5.00 18.68
C ARG A 128 -8.48 -4.49 19.72
N SER A 129 -8.66 -3.17 19.82
CA SER A 129 -9.48 -2.54 20.87
C SER A 129 -10.67 -1.79 20.29
N SER A 130 -11.78 -2.49 20.02
CA SER A 130 -13.02 -1.85 19.56
C SER A 130 -13.61 -0.91 20.61
N LYS A 131 -13.44 -1.22 21.90
CA LYS A 131 -14.06 -0.49 23.03
C LYS A 131 -13.70 1.00 23.09
N ARG A 132 -12.50 1.38 22.64
CA ARG A 132 -12.11 2.80 22.57
C ARG A 132 -12.88 3.54 21.48
N PHE A 133 -13.05 2.89 20.33
CA PHE A 133 -13.87 3.44 19.24
C PHE A 133 -15.32 3.55 19.67
N ASP A 134 -15.87 2.52 20.29
CA ASP A 134 -17.26 2.53 20.78
C ASP A 134 -17.52 3.67 21.78
N ALA A 135 -16.52 4.01 22.61
CA ALA A 135 -16.62 5.11 23.56
C ALA A 135 -16.64 6.49 22.87
N TYR A 136 -15.72 6.72 21.92
CA TYR A 136 -15.69 7.96 21.14
C TYR A 136 -16.90 8.11 20.21
N GLU A 137 -17.34 7.01 19.60
CA GLU A 137 -18.55 6.98 18.76
C GLU A 137 -19.78 7.39 19.57
N LYS A 138 -19.92 6.87 20.80
CA LYS A 138 -20.98 7.32 21.72
C LYS A 138 -20.84 8.79 22.11
N GLN A 139 -19.62 9.30 22.30
CA GLN A 139 -19.40 10.70 22.61
C GLN A 139 -19.85 11.60 21.45
N ILE A 140 -19.43 11.28 20.23
CA ILE A 140 -19.77 12.02 19.01
C ILE A 140 -21.27 11.98 18.71
N LEU A 141 -21.93 10.81 18.86
CA LEU A 141 -23.38 10.70 18.69
C LEU A 141 -24.16 11.60 19.67
N ASN A 142 -23.57 11.83 20.85
CA ASN A 142 -24.17 12.66 21.89
C ASN A 142 -23.70 14.13 21.86
N ASP A 143 -22.85 14.52 20.91
CA ASP A 143 -22.33 15.88 20.81
C ASP A 143 -23.41 16.83 20.26
N PRO A 144 -23.90 17.81 21.04
CA PRO A 144 -24.89 18.77 20.56
C PRO A 144 -24.31 19.73 19.51
N HIS A 145 -23.02 20.04 19.56
CA HIS A 145 -22.39 20.95 18.60
C HIS A 145 -22.31 20.32 17.22
N LEU A 146 -22.04 19.02 17.13
CA LEU A 146 -22.07 18.30 15.85
C LEU A 146 -23.44 18.43 15.20
N ARG A 147 -24.51 18.21 15.96
CA ARG A 147 -25.89 18.31 15.43
C ARG A 147 -26.21 19.73 14.98
N GLU A 148 -25.85 20.73 15.79
CA GLU A 148 -26.07 22.14 15.45
C GLU A 148 -25.37 22.52 14.13
N GLU A 149 -24.09 22.16 13.98
CA GLU A 149 -23.32 22.44 12.77
C GLU A 149 -23.85 21.66 11.56
N TRP A 150 -24.32 20.43 11.77
CA TRP A 150 -24.95 19.63 10.71
C TRP A 150 -26.27 20.25 10.22
N GLU A 151 -27.12 20.75 11.12
CA GLU A 151 -28.34 21.48 10.74
C GLU A 151 -28.01 22.76 9.97
N LYS A 152 -26.94 23.48 10.34
CA LYS A 152 -26.47 24.64 9.57
C LYS A 152 -26.13 24.26 8.14
N ILE A 153 -25.41 23.15 7.92
CA ILE A 153 -25.10 22.65 6.57
C ILE A 153 -26.39 22.32 5.81
N LYS A 154 -27.31 21.56 6.41
CA LYS A 154 -28.59 21.21 5.78
C LYS A 154 -29.48 22.42 5.45
N SER A 155 -29.36 23.51 6.21
CA SER A 155 -30.10 24.74 5.94
C SER A 155 -29.60 25.50 4.69
N GLN A 156 -28.35 25.28 4.30
CA GLN A 156 -27.70 25.94 3.16
C GLN A 156 -27.68 25.07 1.91
N PHE A 157 -27.65 23.74 2.08
CA PHE A 157 -27.45 22.80 0.98
C PHE A 157 -28.52 21.70 0.97
N ASN A 158 -28.97 21.32 -0.24
CA ASN A 158 -29.74 20.09 -0.41
C ASN A 158 -28.79 18.88 -0.37
N VAL A 159 -28.51 18.41 0.85
CA VAL A 159 -27.52 17.35 1.11
C VAL A 159 -27.82 16.03 0.41
N ASP A 160 -29.08 15.78 0.04
CA ASP A 160 -29.47 14.54 -0.65
C ASP A 160 -28.93 14.46 -2.08
N LEU A 161 -28.62 15.60 -2.71
CA LEU A 161 -27.99 15.64 -4.03
C LEU A 161 -26.58 15.06 -4.04
N TYR A 162 -25.87 15.13 -2.91
CA TYR A 162 -24.45 14.77 -2.81
C TYR A 162 -24.24 13.35 -2.24
N ARG A 163 -25.32 12.65 -1.88
CA ARG A 163 -25.26 11.28 -1.33
C ARG A 163 -24.83 10.30 -2.42
N ASN A 164 -23.97 9.36 -2.06
CA ASN A 164 -23.67 8.25 -2.94
C ASN A 164 -24.88 7.26 -3.02
N PRO A 165 -24.85 6.27 -3.94
CA PRO A 165 -25.95 5.31 -4.08
C PRO A 165 -26.25 4.44 -2.84
N VAL A 166 -25.40 4.46 -1.81
CA VAL A 166 -25.65 3.77 -0.53
C VAL A 166 -26.11 4.74 0.57
N GLY A 167 -26.43 6.00 0.23
CA GLY A 167 -26.97 7.01 1.14
C GLY A 167 -25.94 7.75 1.99
N ILE A 168 -24.64 7.51 1.76
CA ILE A 168 -23.55 8.06 2.57
C ILE A 168 -22.94 9.29 1.90
N LEU A 169 -22.79 10.37 2.66
CA LEU A 169 -21.96 11.53 2.34
C LEU A 169 -20.54 11.27 2.85
N ARG A 170 -19.54 11.42 1.98
CA ARG A 170 -18.14 11.19 2.33
C ARG A 170 -17.34 12.47 2.18
N ARG A 171 -16.47 12.75 3.14
CA ARG A 171 -15.50 13.85 3.01
C ARG A 171 -14.47 13.54 1.93
N TYR A 172 -13.81 14.57 1.46
CA TYR A 172 -12.60 14.38 0.68
C TYR A 172 -11.45 13.82 1.55
N VAL A 173 -10.67 12.92 0.94
CA VAL A 173 -9.51 12.26 1.56
C VAL A 173 -8.19 12.64 0.87
N TYR A 174 -8.22 13.61 -0.05
CA TYR A 174 -7.06 14.02 -0.84
C TYR A 174 -5.90 14.54 0.04
N SER A 175 -6.22 15.14 1.20
CA SER A 175 -5.26 15.66 2.16
C SER A 175 -4.48 14.57 2.92
N GLU A 176 -4.92 13.32 2.94
CA GLU A 176 -4.36 12.27 3.81
C GLU A 176 -2.92 11.86 3.48
N ARG A 177 -2.42 12.17 2.28
CA ARG A 177 -1.02 11.93 1.89
C ARG A 177 -0.14 13.17 1.85
N ASN A 178 -0.72 14.34 2.12
CA ASN A 178 -0.04 15.62 2.09
C ASN A 178 0.73 15.92 0.78
N PHE A 179 0.29 15.36 -0.35
CA PHE A 179 0.80 15.71 -1.68
C PHE A 179 -0.16 16.70 -2.33
N LYS A 180 0.17 17.98 -2.23
CA LYS A 180 -0.59 19.08 -2.80
C LYS A 180 0.09 19.48 -4.10
N GLY A 181 -0.51 19.12 -5.24
CA GLY A 181 0.00 19.49 -6.56
C GLY A 181 -0.25 20.96 -6.87
N ASP A 182 0.26 21.44 -8.01
CA ASP A 182 0.02 22.80 -8.50
C ASP A 182 -1.47 23.05 -8.82
N ASP A 183 -2.26 21.99 -8.96
CA ASP A 183 -3.71 21.97 -9.14
C ASP A 183 -4.49 21.87 -7.81
N TRP A 184 -3.84 22.03 -6.66
CA TRP A 184 -4.50 22.12 -5.36
C TRP A 184 -4.92 23.57 -5.05
N TYR A 185 -6.02 24.00 -5.64
CA TYR A 185 -6.61 25.33 -5.45
C TYR A 185 -7.98 25.24 -4.75
N PHE A 186 -8.33 26.30 -4.02
CA PHE A 186 -9.63 26.46 -3.40
C PHE A 186 -10.68 26.78 -4.47
N THR A 187 -11.78 26.02 -4.49
CA THR A 187 -12.92 26.25 -5.38
C THR A 187 -14.17 26.48 -4.56
N PHE A 188 -14.85 27.61 -4.81
CA PHE A 188 -16.10 27.98 -4.14
C PHE A 188 -17.07 28.64 -5.13
N ASP A 189 -16.92 28.31 -6.40
CA ASP A 189 -17.60 28.98 -7.51
C ASP A 189 -19.00 28.41 -7.77
N ASP A 190 -19.28 27.20 -7.28
CA ASP A 190 -20.54 26.50 -7.42
C ASP A 190 -20.95 25.79 -6.13
N ASP A 191 -22.24 25.46 -6.01
CA ASP A 191 -22.83 24.85 -4.81
C ASP A 191 -22.21 23.49 -4.46
N GLU A 192 -21.79 22.69 -5.45
CA GLU A 192 -21.17 21.39 -5.20
C GLU A 192 -19.77 21.56 -4.60
N SER A 193 -18.94 22.41 -5.22
CA SER A 193 -17.61 22.74 -4.70
C SER A 193 -17.69 23.33 -3.29
N ALA A 194 -18.58 24.31 -3.08
CA ALA A 194 -18.80 24.95 -1.80
C ALA A 194 -19.28 23.96 -0.72
N PHE A 195 -20.22 23.08 -1.08
CA PHE A 195 -20.71 22.02 -0.19
C PHE A 195 -19.57 21.11 0.25
N TYR A 196 -18.76 20.59 -0.68
CA TYR A 196 -17.71 19.64 -0.34
C TYR A 196 -16.57 20.26 0.48
N GLU A 197 -16.22 21.53 0.25
CA GLU A 197 -15.27 22.26 1.10
C GLU A 197 -15.80 22.41 2.54
N ILE A 198 -17.05 22.86 2.69
CA ILE A 198 -17.67 23.00 4.02
C ILE A 198 -17.83 21.64 4.71
N PHE A 199 -18.34 20.64 3.99
CA PHE A 199 -18.60 19.32 4.54
C PHE A 199 -17.30 18.60 4.92
N THR A 200 -16.23 18.77 4.14
CA THR A 200 -14.92 18.20 4.48
C THR A 200 -14.38 18.83 5.75
N ASN A 201 -14.41 20.16 5.88
CA ASN A 201 -14.00 20.85 7.11
C ASN A 201 -14.86 20.45 8.33
N PHE A 202 -16.17 20.30 8.16
CA PHE A 202 -17.06 19.77 9.19
C PHE A 202 -16.62 18.38 9.64
N CYS A 203 -16.37 17.46 8.70
CA CYS A 203 -15.91 16.12 9.05
C CYS A 203 -14.53 16.13 9.72
N GLU A 204 -13.57 16.94 9.24
CA GLU A 204 -12.25 17.04 9.85
C GLU A 204 -12.31 17.56 11.29
N ARG A 205 -13.18 18.55 11.56
CA ARG A 205 -13.39 19.12 12.90
C ARG A 205 -13.87 18.09 13.93
N PHE A 206 -14.70 17.14 13.50
CA PHE A 206 -15.31 16.12 14.38
C PHE A 206 -14.70 14.72 14.19
N ASP A 207 -13.54 14.61 13.54
CA ASP A 207 -12.88 13.35 13.19
C ASP A 207 -13.82 12.35 12.49
N LEU A 208 -14.64 12.81 11.55
CA LEU A 208 -15.60 12.00 10.82
C LEU A 208 -15.02 11.51 9.49
N TRP A 209 -15.45 10.32 9.09
CA TRP A 209 -15.31 9.81 7.74
C TRP A 209 -16.45 10.29 6.83
N GLY A 210 -17.62 10.58 7.40
CA GLY A 210 -18.79 11.03 6.66
C GLY A 210 -20.08 11.04 7.49
N MET A 211 -21.22 11.12 6.80
CA MET A 211 -22.57 11.10 7.38
C MET A 211 -23.46 10.08 6.65
N GLU A 212 -24.16 9.23 7.39
CA GLU A 212 -25.22 8.35 6.88
C GLU A 212 -26.58 8.81 7.43
N GLY A 213 -27.37 9.51 6.60
CA GLY A 213 -28.53 10.26 7.08
C GLY A 213 -28.12 11.28 8.15
N GLU A 214 -28.65 11.12 9.36
CA GLU A 214 -28.33 11.91 10.56
C GLU A 214 -27.23 11.27 11.43
N THR A 215 -26.68 10.13 11.01
CA THR A 215 -25.71 9.37 11.80
C THR A 215 -24.29 9.77 11.41
N PRO A 216 -23.50 10.38 12.31
CA PRO A 216 -22.09 10.62 12.06
C PRO A 216 -21.31 9.32 11.99
N LEU A 217 -20.46 9.21 10.97
CA LEU A 217 -19.56 8.06 10.79
C LEU A 217 -18.17 8.46 11.25
N LEU A 218 -17.76 7.96 12.42
CA LEU A 218 -16.44 8.23 13.00
C LEU A 218 -15.31 7.72 12.09
N LEU A 219 -14.28 8.53 11.87
CA LEU A 219 -13.07 8.13 11.19
C LEU A 219 -12.30 7.15 12.07
N LYS A 220 -12.29 5.87 11.71
CA LYS A 220 -11.57 4.84 12.47
C LYS A 220 -10.11 4.72 11.98
N LEU A 221 -9.28 4.03 12.76
CA LEU A 221 -7.98 3.59 12.26
C LEU A 221 -8.18 2.74 11.00
N THR A 222 -7.58 3.15 9.89
CA THR A 222 -7.68 2.43 8.62
C THR A 222 -6.32 1.91 8.17
N VAL A 223 -6.35 0.76 7.50
CA VAL A 223 -5.19 0.20 6.79
C VAL A 223 -5.60 0.10 5.33
N ASN A 224 -5.11 1.03 4.52
CA ASN A 224 -5.37 1.09 3.10
C ASN A 224 -4.31 0.28 2.36
N ILE A 225 -4.74 -0.76 1.65
CA ILE A 225 -3.88 -1.58 0.80
C ILE A 225 -3.68 -0.84 -0.52
N LEU A 226 -2.43 -0.71 -0.94
CA LEU A 226 -2.03 -0.05 -2.17
C LEU A 226 -1.27 -1.03 -3.05
N PRO A 227 -1.19 -0.77 -4.37
CA PRO A 227 -0.42 -1.62 -5.25
C PRO A 227 1.05 -1.76 -4.80
N VAL A 228 1.63 -0.69 -4.27
CA VAL A 228 3.04 -0.60 -3.87
C VAL A 228 3.29 -0.65 -2.36
N GLY A 229 2.27 -0.87 -1.54
CA GLY A 229 2.45 -0.88 -0.08
C GLY A 229 1.15 -0.73 0.71
N PHE A 230 1.25 -0.16 1.90
CA PHE A 230 0.11 0.11 2.77
C PHE A 230 0.21 1.53 3.31
N MET A 231 -0.94 2.12 3.60
CA MET A 231 -1.05 3.38 4.32
C MET A 231 -1.90 3.15 5.56
N ILE A 232 -1.37 3.47 6.74
CA ILE A 232 -2.11 3.40 7.99
C ILE A 232 -2.51 4.82 8.37
N VAL A 233 -3.81 5.07 8.49
CA VAL A 233 -4.34 6.35 8.98
C VAL A 233 -4.75 6.17 10.43
N ILE A 234 -4.20 7.03 11.29
CA ILE A 234 -4.51 7.07 12.72
C ILE A 234 -5.24 8.40 12.97
N PRO A 235 -6.51 8.37 13.37
CA PRO A 235 -7.28 9.58 13.69
C PRO A 235 -6.69 10.35 14.87
N THR A 236 -6.92 11.68 14.91
CA THR A 236 -6.26 12.56 15.90
C THR A 236 -6.78 12.35 17.32
N TYR A 237 -8.05 11.96 17.48
CA TYR A 237 -8.63 11.61 18.78
C TYR A 237 -8.03 10.33 19.42
N MET A 238 -7.20 9.59 18.69
CA MET A 238 -6.62 8.32 19.13
C MET A 238 -5.12 8.44 19.44
N SER A 239 -4.74 8.11 20.67
CA SER A 239 -3.34 7.75 20.98
C SER A 239 -3.08 6.31 20.55
N LEU A 240 -2.15 6.09 19.62
CA LEU A 240 -1.77 4.77 19.15
C LEU A 240 -0.70 4.12 20.04
N ASP A 241 -0.99 2.93 20.55
CA ASP A 241 0.05 1.96 20.92
C ASP A 241 0.17 0.90 19.82
N GLY A 242 1.23 0.99 19.02
CA GLY A 242 1.42 0.09 17.89
C GLY A 242 1.36 -1.39 18.29
N GLY A 243 1.94 -1.79 19.42
CA GLY A 243 1.98 -3.18 19.84
C GLY A 243 0.63 -3.73 20.33
N ARG A 244 -0.18 -2.87 20.95
CA ARG A 244 -1.46 -3.26 21.57
C ARG A 244 -2.67 -3.01 20.69
N ASP A 245 -2.66 -1.98 19.86
CA ASP A 245 -3.86 -1.51 19.15
C ASP A 245 -3.96 -2.08 17.72
N ILE A 246 -2.84 -2.43 17.08
CA ILE A 246 -2.81 -2.93 15.70
C ILE A 246 -2.62 -4.46 15.65
N ARG A 247 -3.38 -5.12 14.77
CA ARG A 247 -3.20 -6.53 14.43
C ARG A 247 -2.07 -6.71 13.40
N TRP A 248 -0.82 -6.47 13.82
CA TRP A 248 0.36 -6.59 12.94
C TRP A 248 0.49 -7.93 12.24
N LYS A 249 0.06 -9.03 12.87
CA LYS A 249 0.06 -10.36 12.24
C LYS A 249 -0.76 -10.36 10.94
N LYS A 250 -1.94 -9.74 10.95
CA LYS A 250 -2.81 -9.66 9.78
C LYS A 250 -2.17 -8.81 8.68
N ILE A 251 -1.56 -7.67 9.04
CA ILE A 251 -0.83 -6.81 8.09
C ILE A 251 0.32 -7.59 7.46
N THR A 252 1.12 -8.30 8.27
CA THR A 252 2.24 -9.12 7.80
C THR A 252 1.79 -10.27 6.90
N GLU A 253 0.64 -10.90 7.18
CA GLU A 253 0.05 -11.94 6.32
C GLU A 253 -0.27 -11.38 4.93
N VAL A 254 -0.91 -10.21 4.86
CA VAL A 254 -1.18 -9.56 3.58
C VAL A 254 0.12 -9.16 2.89
N MET A 255 1.04 -8.51 3.58
CA MET A 255 2.36 -8.14 3.03
C MET A 255 3.11 -9.35 2.47
N SER A 256 3.10 -10.47 3.20
CA SER A 256 3.76 -11.70 2.75
C SER A 256 3.07 -12.26 1.49
N ALA A 257 1.74 -12.21 1.43
CA ALA A 257 1.00 -12.59 0.23
C ALA A 257 1.33 -11.69 -0.98
N LEU A 258 1.68 -10.41 -0.73
CA LEU A 258 2.15 -9.46 -1.75
C LEU A 258 3.60 -9.67 -2.19
N GLY A 259 4.28 -10.70 -1.67
CA GLY A 259 5.67 -10.97 -1.99
C GLY A 259 6.66 -10.07 -1.26
N ALA A 260 6.24 -9.36 -0.21
CA ALA A 260 7.18 -8.59 0.60
C ALA A 260 8.16 -9.57 1.28
N ALA A 261 9.43 -9.49 0.89
CA ALA A 261 10.50 -10.17 1.60
C ALA A 261 10.53 -9.67 3.04
N ARG A 262 10.66 -10.58 4.02
CA ARG A 262 10.86 -10.19 5.42
C ARG A 262 12.21 -9.51 5.56
N MET A 263 12.24 -8.19 5.42
CA MET A 263 13.43 -7.39 5.65
C MET A 263 13.58 -7.11 7.14
N GLY A 264 14.62 -7.66 7.74
CA GLY A 264 15.10 -7.22 9.05
C GLY A 264 16.61 -7.32 9.04
N ALA A 265 17.31 -6.23 9.43
CA ALA A 265 18.77 -6.19 9.47
C ALA A 265 19.37 -7.38 10.23
N ARG A 266 18.73 -7.79 11.33
CA ARG A 266 19.11 -8.98 12.11
C ARG A 266 18.96 -10.30 11.35
N ARG A 267 18.01 -10.40 10.41
CA ARG A 267 17.82 -11.58 9.56
C ARG A 267 18.74 -11.59 8.34
N LEU A 268 19.09 -10.42 7.80
CA LEU A 268 20.09 -10.27 6.76
C LEU A 268 21.47 -10.63 7.30
N ALA A 269 21.86 -10.05 8.44
CA ALA A 269 23.08 -10.45 9.16
C ALA A 269 23.07 -11.95 9.49
N ALA A 270 21.97 -12.47 10.06
CA ALA A 270 21.86 -13.90 10.32
C ALA A 270 21.73 -14.77 9.05
N LYS A 271 21.54 -14.20 7.85
CA LYS A 271 21.60 -14.93 6.58
C LYS A 271 23.06 -14.97 6.11
N GLU A 272 23.72 -13.82 6.08
CA GLU A 272 25.16 -13.69 5.79
C GLU A 272 26.00 -14.58 6.71
N ASP A 273 25.81 -14.50 8.03
CA ASP A 273 26.49 -15.36 9.02
C ASP A 273 26.29 -16.86 8.73
N ARG A 274 25.09 -17.22 8.24
CA ARG A 274 24.71 -18.60 7.92
C ARG A 274 25.31 -19.09 6.63
N GLU A 275 25.48 -18.21 5.65
CA GLU A 275 26.14 -18.48 4.37
C GLU A 275 27.66 -18.60 4.57
N ASP A 276 28.26 -17.70 5.36
CA ASP A 276 29.67 -17.74 5.73
C ASP A 276 30.02 -18.99 6.56
N GLU A 277 29.17 -19.37 7.51
CA GLU A 277 29.30 -20.64 8.24
C GLU A 277 29.22 -21.84 7.28
N ALA A 278 28.29 -21.84 6.33
CA ALA A 278 28.13 -22.91 5.35
C ALA A 278 29.37 -23.07 4.46
N LEU A 279 29.93 -21.97 3.96
CA LEU A 279 31.16 -21.98 3.16
C LEU A 279 32.38 -22.46 3.97
N ARG A 280 32.50 -22.04 5.24
CA ARG A 280 33.55 -22.54 6.14
C ARG A 280 33.42 -24.04 6.41
N ILE A 281 32.20 -24.54 6.61
CA ILE A 281 31.91 -25.97 6.75
C ILE A 281 32.31 -26.74 5.49
N LYS A 282 32.02 -26.20 4.29
CA LYS A 282 32.40 -26.83 3.02
C LYS A 282 33.92 -26.88 2.82
N ALA A 283 34.63 -25.80 3.17
CA ALA A 283 36.09 -25.77 3.16
C ALA A 283 36.69 -26.80 4.14
N ALA A 284 36.19 -26.85 5.38
CA ALA A 284 36.62 -27.81 6.38
C ALA A 284 36.31 -29.26 5.96
N ASN A 285 35.17 -29.50 5.32
CA ASN A 285 34.81 -30.82 4.77
C ASN A 285 35.75 -31.25 3.65
N LYS A 286 36.13 -30.32 2.74
CA LYS A 286 37.12 -30.59 1.69
C LYS A 286 38.47 -30.97 2.28
N GLN A 287 38.92 -30.26 3.32
CA GLN A 287 40.16 -30.58 4.02
C GLN A 287 40.08 -31.92 4.75
N ALA A 288 38.97 -32.20 5.45
CA ALA A 288 38.77 -33.47 6.15
C ALA A 288 38.84 -34.67 5.20
N LEU A 289 38.27 -34.53 3.99
CA LEU A 289 38.33 -35.55 2.94
C LEU A 289 39.76 -35.73 2.40
N ALA A 290 40.50 -34.63 2.20
CA ALA A 290 41.91 -34.68 1.80
C ALA A 290 42.78 -35.37 2.86
N ASP A 291 42.47 -35.16 4.14
CA ASP A 291 43.13 -35.80 5.29
C ASP A 291 42.65 -37.26 5.53
N GLY A 292 41.82 -37.82 4.63
CA GLY A 292 41.33 -39.20 4.70
C GLY A 292 40.27 -39.48 5.76
N LYS A 293 39.69 -38.45 6.39
CA LYS A 293 38.70 -38.60 7.48
C LYS A 293 37.34 -39.02 6.94
N LYS A 294 36.68 -39.98 7.61
CA LYS A 294 35.39 -40.55 7.19
C LYS A 294 34.41 -40.62 8.36
N GLY A 295 33.12 -40.73 8.03
CA GLY A 295 32.06 -40.95 9.04
C GLY A 295 32.08 -39.92 10.17
N LYS A 296 32.08 -40.41 11.41
CA LYS A 296 32.05 -39.59 12.62
C LYS A 296 33.30 -38.70 12.75
N ASP A 297 34.48 -39.21 12.42
CA ASP A 297 35.74 -38.48 12.52
C ASP A 297 35.79 -37.26 11.60
N ARG A 298 35.12 -37.34 10.45
CA ARG A 298 34.96 -36.21 9.52
C ARG A 298 34.11 -35.10 10.14
N ILE A 299 33.03 -35.50 10.80
CA ILE A 299 32.08 -34.58 11.44
C ILE A 299 32.71 -33.89 12.65
N GLU A 300 33.38 -34.65 13.51
CA GLU A 300 34.12 -34.11 14.64
C GLU A 300 35.23 -33.14 14.20
N TYR A 301 35.90 -33.44 13.08
CA TYR A 301 36.88 -32.54 12.48
C TYR A 301 36.24 -31.21 12.02
N ILE A 302 35.12 -31.27 11.30
CA ILE A 302 34.42 -30.07 10.81
C ILE A 302 33.95 -29.21 12.00
N ILE A 303 33.34 -29.81 13.01
CA ILE A 303 32.88 -29.11 14.23
C ILE A 303 34.04 -28.36 14.88
N ARG A 304 35.19 -29.04 15.04
CA ARG A 304 36.38 -28.46 15.66
C ARG A 304 36.98 -27.32 14.84
N VAL A 305 37.12 -27.51 13.53
CA VAL A 305 37.79 -26.52 12.64
C VAL A 305 36.94 -25.27 12.44
N VAL A 306 35.61 -25.42 12.36
CA VAL A 306 34.69 -24.29 12.18
C VAL A 306 34.37 -23.59 13.51
N GLY A 307 34.63 -24.26 14.65
CA GLY A 307 34.32 -23.72 15.99
C GLY A 307 32.85 -23.88 16.37
N LEU A 308 32.19 -24.93 15.88
CA LEU A 308 30.79 -25.22 16.20
C LEU A 308 30.66 -25.85 17.59
N PRO A 309 29.49 -25.71 18.26
CA PRO A 309 29.22 -26.42 19.50
C PRO A 309 29.42 -27.93 19.36
N ALA A 310 30.01 -28.56 20.38
CA ALA A 310 30.31 -30.00 20.36
C ALA A 310 29.07 -30.90 20.20
N ASN A 311 27.88 -30.39 20.52
CA ASN A 311 26.60 -31.07 20.35
C ASN A 311 25.94 -30.80 18.99
N THR A 312 26.65 -30.22 18.02
CA THR A 312 26.10 -29.96 16.69
C THR A 312 25.79 -31.29 15.98
N GLU A 313 24.53 -31.48 15.62
CA GLU A 313 24.08 -32.70 14.95
C GLU A 313 24.62 -32.82 13.53
N ASP A 314 24.91 -34.06 13.11
CA ASP A 314 25.34 -34.42 11.74
C ASP A 314 24.35 -33.91 10.67
N ARG A 315 23.04 -33.93 10.97
CA ARG A 315 21.99 -33.40 10.09
C ARG A 315 22.22 -31.91 9.78
N THR A 316 22.59 -31.12 10.79
CA THR A 316 22.83 -29.69 10.63
C THR A 316 24.01 -29.45 9.70
N ILE A 317 25.09 -30.21 9.85
CA ILE A 317 26.29 -30.11 8.99
C ILE A 317 25.94 -30.47 7.54
N ARG A 318 25.14 -31.52 7.30
CA ARG A 318 24.67 -31.85 5.95
C ARG A 318 23.82 -30.75 5.32
N LEU A 319 22.89 -30.16 6.09
CA LEU A 319 22.09 -29.04 5.61
C LEU A 319 22.96 -27.83 5.22
N ARG A 320 24.03 -27.56 5.99
CA ARG A 320 24.99 -26.49 5.67
C ARG A 320 25.84 -26.80 4.45
N LEU A 321 26.24 -28.05 4.25
CA LEU A 321 26.95 -28.46 3.04
C LEU A 321 26.09 -28.27 1.79
N ASN A 322 24.83 -28.70 1.83
CA ASN A 322 23.89 -28.49 0.72
C ASN A 322 23.69 -27.00 0.42
N LEU A 323 23.51 -26.18 1.45
CA LEU A 323 23.41 -24.73 1.29
C LEU A 323 24.68 -24.14 0.64
N ALA A 324 25.87 -24.63 1.00
CA ALA A 324 27.13 -24.21 0.38
C ALA A 324 27.33 -24.73 -1.06
N ASP A 325 26.65 -25.81 -1.44
CA ASP A 325 26.55 -26.27 -2.83
C ASP A 325 25.64 -25.36 -3.64
N GLU A 326 24.47 -25.00 -3.10
CA GLU A 326 23.53 -24.05 -3.70
C GLU A 326 24.19 -22.67 -3.94
N ILE A 327 24.85 -22.10 -2.93
CA ILE A 327 25.53 -20.79 -3.04
C ILE A 327 26.62 -20.81 -4.12
N LEU A 328 27.40 -21.90 -4.22
CA LEU A 328 28.46 -21.97 -5.23
C LEU A 328 27.92 -22.21 -6.63
N ALA A 329 26.79 -22.91 -6.77
CA ALA A 329 26.10 -23.05 -8.04
C ALA A 329 25.55 -21.70 -8.53
N GLU A 330 24.90 -20.93 -7.65
CA GLU A 330 24.41 -19.58 -7.96
C GLU A 330 25.56 -18.65 -8.40
N ARG A 331 26.70 -18.67 -7.71
CA ARG A 331 27.88 -17.87 -8.09
C ARG A 331 28.49 -18.27 -9.44
N GLN A 332 28.47 -19.56 -9.78
CA GLN A 332 28.95 -20.04 -11.07
C GLN A 332 27.99 -19.69 -12.22
N GLU A 333 26.69 -19.63 -11.95
CA GLU A 333 25.69 -19.14 -12.90
C GLU A 333 25.83 -17.63 -13.15
N GLU A 334 26.14 -16.85 -12.11
CA GLU A 334 26.43 -15.41 -12.23
C GLU A 334 27.74 -15.11 -13.00
N GLU A 335 28.78 -15.92 -12.81
CA GLU A 335 30.06 -15.80 -13.55
C GLU A 335 29.95 -16.28 -15.02
N GLY A 336 28.94 -17.08 -15.35
CA GLY A 336 28.68 -17.59 -16.71
C GLY A 336 27.74 -16.72 -17.55
N PHE A 337 27.17 -15.67 -16.97
CA PHE A 337 26.28 -14.73 -17.67
C PHE A 337 27.08 -13.52 -18.13
N ASP A 338 27.44 -13.47 -19.42
CA ASP A 338 27.94 -12.25 -20.06
C ASP A 338 26.77 -11.23 -20.09
N HIS A 339 26.62 -10.50 -19.00
CA HIS A 339 25.61 -9.47 -18.88
C HIS A 339 25.91 -8.41 -19.95
N PRO A 340 25.01 -8.14 -20.91
CA PRO A 340 25.16 -6.94 -21.73
C PRO A 340 25.24 -5.76 -20.76
N SER A 341 26.38 -5.10 -20.78
CA SER A 341 26.74 -4.03 -19.87
C SER A 341 25.66 -2.95 -19.91
N PHE A 342 24.80 -2.95 -18.90
CA PHE A 342 24.00 -1.79 -18.55
C PHE A 342 24.92 -0.76 -17.90
N HIS A 343 25.76 -0.12 -18.72
CA HIS A 343 26.24 1.22 -18.41
C HIS A 343 25.03 2.15 -18.41
N THR A 344 24.42 2.30 -17.24
CA THR A 344 23.62 3.49 -16.96
C THR A 344 24.59 4.59 -16.53
N PRO A 345 24.66 5.73 -17.24
CA PRO A 345 25.52 6.83 -16.82
C PRO A 345 24.77 7.63 -15.75
N TYR A 346 24.66 7.08 -14.54
CA TYR A 346 24.39 7.89 -13.36
C TYR A 346 25.71 8.12 -12.63
N HIS A 347 26.43 9.17 -13.06
CA HIS A 347 27.53 9.72 -12.28
C HIS A 347 26.98 10.27 -10.96
N LEU A 348 27.15 9.51 -9.88
CA LEU A 348 27.01 10.00 -8.51
C LEU A 348 28.29 10.71 -8.01
N ASP A 349 29.29 10.91 -8.87
CA ASP A 349 30.60 11.49 -8.53
C ASP A 349 30.59 13.01 -8.29
N LYS A 350 29.43 13.65 -8.16
CA LYS A 350 29.31 15.12 -7.97
C LYS A 350 28.78 15.56 -6.61
N TYR A 351 28.82 14.70 -5.60
CA TYR A 351 28.70 15.17 -4.22
C TYR A 351 30.07 15.09 -3.54
N PRO A 352 30.71 16.23 -3.19
CA PRO A 352 31.90 16.19 -2.38
C PRO A 352 31.56 15.52 -1.04
N ALA A 353 32.32 14.48 -0.71
CA ALA A 353 32.22 13.80 0.58
C ALA A 353 32.36 14.83 1.71
N GLN A 354 31.32 14.94 2.55
CA GLN A 354 31.46 15.68 3.79
C GLN A 354 32.53 14.97 4.66
N PRO A 355 33.50 15.71 5.22
CA PRO A 355 34.53 15.10 6.05
C PRO A 355 33.91 14.46 7.29
N ALA A 356 34.31 13.21 7.55
CA ALA A 356 33.89 12.44 8.71
C ALA A 356 34.31 13.16 10.00
N THR A 357 33.35 13.77 10.70
CA THR A 357 33.58 14.32 12.04
C THR A 357 33.65 13.18 13.05
N ALA A 358 34.75 13.15 13.79
CA ALA A 358 35.07 12.21 14.84
C ALA A 358 33.96 12.06 15.89
N LYS A 359 33.76 10.82 16.36
CA LYS A 359 32.90 10.45 17.48
C LYS A 359 33.31 11.22 18.74
N THR A 360 32.65 12.34 19.01
CA THR A 360 32.62 12.96 20.33
C THR A 360 31.34 12.51 21.04
N LYS A 361 31.47 12.04 22.28
CA LYS A 361 30.33 11.78 23.17
C LYS A 361 29.61 13.10 23.42
N SER A 362 28.58 13.38 22.64
CA SER A 362 27.64 14.47 22.91
C SER A 362 26.73 14.05 24.06
N THR A 363 27.01 14.56 25.26
CA THR A 363 25.98 14.76 26.28
C THR A 363 25.03 15.81 25.74
N SER A 364 23.97 15.38 25.08
CA SER A 364 22.89 16.29 24.67
C SER A 364 22.28 16.93 25.91
N PRO A 365 22.16 18.26 25.98
CA PRO A 365 21.43 18.91 27.05
C PRO A 365 19.96 18.49 26.95
N ALA A 366 19.32 18.31 28.12
CA ALA A 366 17.91 18.06 28.20
C ALA A 366 17.15 19.17 27.45
N ILE A 367 16.54 18.82 26.33
CA ILE A 367 15.53 19.65 25.69
C ILE A 367 14.33 19.60 26.62
N THR A 368 14.26 20.60 27.50
CA THR A 368 13.02 20.96 28.16
C THR A 368 12.11 21.51 27.07
N HIS A 369 11.06 20.75 26.73
CA HIS A 369 9.94 21.30 25.98
C HIS A 369 9.39 22.48 26.80
N PRO A 370 9.37 23.72 26.28
CA PRO A 370 8.64 24.77 26.95
C PRO A 370 7.17 24.35 27.01
N ALA A 371 6.68 24.20 28.22
CA ALA A 371 5.28 23.93 28.50
C ALA A 371 4.42 24.99 27.80
N ASN A 372 3.41 24.53 27.05
CA ASN A 372 2.19 25.28 26.72
C ASN A 372 2.37 26.79 26.50
N THR A 373 3.06 27.21 25.43
CA THR A 373 2.64 28.44 24.76
C THR A 373 1.30 28.12 24.10
N SER A 374 0.22 28.36 24.83
CA SER A 374 -1.16 28.17 24.36
C SER A 374 -1.31 28.75 22.96
N THR A 375 -2.05 28.08 22.08
CA THR A 375 -2.46 28.58 20.76
C THR A 375 -2.92 30.05 20.80
N LEU A 376 -3.48 30.48 21.94
CA LEU A 376 -3.86 31.85 22.25
C LEU A 376 -2.70 32.86 22.18
N ALA A 377 -1.47 32.51 22.55
CA ALA A 377 -0.31 33.40 22.47
C ALA A 377 0.12 33.65 21.02
N TYR A 378 0.07 32.61 20.19
CA TYR A 378 0.37 32.73 18.76
C TYR A 378 -0.72 33.53 18.04
N VAL A 379 -1.99 33.25 18.34
CA VAL A 379 -3.13 34.01 17.81
C VAL A 379 -3.08 35.48 18.24
N LYS A 380 -2.68 35.78 19.48
CA LYS A 380 -2.50 37.17 19.95
C LYS A 380 -1.35 37.90 19.25
N ALA A 381 -0.24 37.22 18.97
CA ALA A 381 0.88 37.80 18.24
C ALA A 381 0.49 38.10 16.78
N ALA A 382 -0.13 37.15 16.09
CA ALA A 382 -0.63 37.34 14.74
C ALA A 382 -1.71 38.44 14.67
N ALA A 383 -2.62 38.49 15.65
CA ALA A 383 -3.63 39.55 15.73
C ALA A 383 -3.01 40.93 16.05
N ALA A 384 -1.83 41.00 16.66
CA ALA A 384 -1.16 42.28 16.93
C ALA A 384 -0.66 42.94 15.64
N GLU A 385 -0.23 42.13 14.66
CA GLU A 385 0.32 42.58 13.36
C GLU A 385 -0.75 43.04 12.36
N LEU A 386 -2.03 42.73 12.59
CA LEU A 386 -3.13 43.19 11.74
C LEU A 386 -3.35 44.71 11.84
N SER A 387 -3.65 45.34 10.72
CA SER A 387 -4.10 46.74 10.65
C SER A 387 -5.45 46.95 11.36
N ALA A 388 -5.81 48.21 11.59
CA ALA A 388 -7.08 48.55 12.25
C ALA A 388 -8.31 48.13 11.42
N GLU A 389 -8.22 48.17 10.09
CA GLU A 389 -9.28 47.74 9.18
C GLU A 389 -9.44 46.21 9.19
N GLU A 390 -8.35 45.46 9.10
CA GLU A 390 -8.37 43.99 9.18
C GLU A 390 -8.93 43.52 10.53
N LYS A 391 -8.57 44.19 11.63
CA LYS A 391 -9.13 43.91 12.97
C LYS A 391 -10.64 44.19 13.04
N ALA A 392 -11.13 45.22 12.35
CA ALA A 392 -12.56 45.55 12.33
C ALA A 392 -13.36 44.53 11.51
N GLU A 393 -12.80 44.07 10.39
CA GLU A 393 -13.40 43.04 9.55
C GLU A 393 -13.42 41.66 10.24
N LEU A 394 -12.32 41.29 10.91
CA LEU A 394 -12.25 40.07 11.70
C LEU A 394 -13.29 40.03 12.82
N ARG A 395 -13.50 41.16 13.52
CA ARG A 395 -14.56 41.31 14.56
C ARG A 395 -15.96 41.17 14.00
N LYS A 396 -16.18 41.67 12.78
CA LYS A 396 -17.46 41.53 12.07
C LYS A 396 -17.73 40.06 11.71
N TRP A 397 -16.70 39.29 11.38
CA TRP A 397 -16.80 37.88 11.00
C TRP A 397 -16.94 36.95 12.22
N LEU A 398 -16.22 37.23 13.31
CA LEU A 398 -16.17 36.37 14.51
C LEU A 398 -17.30 36.63 15.52
N GLY A 399 -18.05 37.74 15.39
CA GLY A 399 -19.17 38.05 16.29
C GLY A 399 -18.72 38.33 17.73
N ASN A 400 -18.18 39.54 17.96
CA ASN A 400 -17.68 40.10 19.23
C ASN A 400 -16.58 39.32 19.97
#